data_AF-A0A1T4K2I5-F1
#
_entry.id   AF-A0A1T4K2I5-F1
#
_cell.length_a   1.000
_cell.length_b   1.000
_cell.length_c   1.000
_cell.angle_alpha   90.00
_cell.angle_beta   90.00
_cell.angle_gamma   90.00
#
_symmetry.space_group_name_H-M   'P 1'
#
loop_
_entity.id
_entity.type
_entity.pdbx_description
1 polymer ?
#
loop_
_entity_poly.entity_id
_entity_poly.type
_entity_poly.pdbx_seq_one_letter_code
_entity_poly.pdbx_strand_id
1 'polypeptide(L)'
;MSTGNYNTNQTRSFTHLDFKERQLIEKWLNEDVNKAEIGRRLGRNRSTIHREINRGKVEQIKQINGYNKKVTVYYSDSGQSIYEKRRAKSVRKRLFLSRALSSLRWKMPSQKGGLKGNSVSTT
;
A
#
# COMPACT_ATOMS: atom_id res chain seq x y z
N MET A 1 2.74 -6.01 -41.00
CA MET A 1 2.84 -5.85 -39.52
C MET A 1 1.58 -6.46 -38.90
N SER A 2 1.70 -7.47 -38.04
CA SER A 2 0.55 -8.23 -37.53
C SER A 2 -0.20 -7.48 -36.43
N THR A 3 -1.40 -6.97 -36.73
CA THR A 3 -2.35 -6.40 -35.78
C THR A 3 -2.98 -7.52 -34.94
N GLY A 4 -2.52 -7.67 -33.70
CA GLY A 4 -3.10 -8.64 -32.76
C GLY A 4 -4.50 -8.22 -32.31
N ASN A 5 -5.54 -8.85 -32.84
CA ASN A 5 -6.92 -8.72 -32.38
C ASN A 5 -7.05 -9.19 -30.92
N TYR A 6 -7.33 -8.27 -30.01
CA TYR A 6 -7.74 -8.58 -28.64
C TYR A 6 -9.26 -8.60 -28.58
N ASN A 7 -9.84 -9.80 -28.62
CA ASN A 7 -11.27 -10.00 -28.54
C ASN A 7 -11.83 -9.33 -27.24
N THR A 8 -12.70 -8.33 -27.40
CA THR A 8 -13.27 -7.51 -26.31
C THR A 8 -14.60 -8.04 -25.77
N ASN A 9 -15.14 -9.11 -26.35
CA ASN A 9 -16.49 -9.61 -26.04
C ASN A 9 -16.51 -10.72 -24.99
N GLN A 10 -16.05 -10.41 -23.78
CA GLN A 10 -16.38 -11.19 -22.58
C GLN A 10 -16.83 -10.17 -21.54
N THR A 11 -17.96 -10.40 -20.87
CA THR A 11 -18.52 -9.55 -19.82
C THR A 11 -17.50 -9.36 -18.71
N ARG A 12 -16.68 -8.32 -18.83
CA ARG A 12 -15.54 -8.07 -17.94
C ARG A 12 -16.03 -7.35 -16.70
N SER A 13 -16.18 -8.09 -15.61
CA SER A 13 -16.25 -7.46 -14.31
C SER A 13 -14.89 -6.80 -14.02
N PHE A 14 -14.88 -5.51 -13.70
CA PHE A 14 -13.68 -4.77 -13.27
C PHE A 14 -13.27 -5.22 -11.87
N THR A 15 -12.82 -6.48 -11.75
CA THR A 15 -12.40 -7.09 -10.49
C THR A 15 -10.89 -7.01 -10.37
N HIS A 16 -10.43 -6.69 -9.16
CA HIS A 16 -9.02 -6.76 -8.83
C HIS A 16 -8.55 -8.22 -8.84
N LEU A 17 -7.23 -8.41 -9.00
CA LEU A 17 -6.63 -9.73 -8.82
C LEU A 17 -6.76 -10.12 -7.35
N ASP A 18 -7.25 -11.32 -7.10
CA ASP A 18 -7.25 -11.94 -5.79
C ASP A 18 -5.83 -12.38 -5.40
N PHE A 19 -5.60 -12.59 -4.09
CA PHE A 19 -4.31 -13.05 -3.60
C PHE A 19 -3.94 -14.43 -4.19
N LYS A 20 -4.91 -15.34 -4.33
CA LYS A 20 -4.70 -16.65 -4.97
C LYS A 20 -4.24 -16.51 -6.43
N GLU A 21 -4.84 -15.59 -7.18
CA GLU A 21 -4.43 -15.32 -8.56
C GLU A 21 -2.99 -14.77 -8.62
N ARG A 22 -2.60 -13.92 -7.66
CA ARG A 22 -1.21 -13.42 -7.55
C ARG A 22 -0.21 -14.54 -7.27
N GLN A 23 -0.55 -15.49 -6.39
CA GLN A 23 0.29 -16.66 -6.11
C GLN A 23 0.45 -17.54 -7.35
N LEU A 24 -0.61 -17.73 -8.14
CA LEU A 24 -0.53 -18.45 -9.42
C LEU A 24 0.37 -17.74 -10.43
N ILE A 25 0.29 -16.40 -10.50
CA ILE A 25 1.19 -15.60 -11.36
C ILE A 25 2.65 -15.83 -10.95
N GLU A 26 2.97 -15.79 -9.65
CA GLU A 26 4.32 -16.06 -9.15
C GLU A 26 4.79 -17.47 -9.52
N LYS A 27 3.97 -18.49 -9.26
CA LYS A 27 4.27 -19.88 -9.59
C LYS A 27 4.63 -20.03 -11.08
N TRP A 28 3.78 -19.54 -11.98
CA TRP A 28 4.02 -19.67 -13.42
C TRP A 28 5.17 -18.80 -13.94
N LEU A 29 5.50 -17.70 -13.27
CA LEU A 29 6.71 -16.93 -13.60
C LEU A 29 7.98 -17.69 -13.23
N ASN A 30 7.96 -18.46 -12.13
CA ASN A 30 9.08 -19.34 -11.76
C ASN A 30 9.21 -20.54 -12.71
N GLU A 31 8.13 -20.93 -13.39
CA GLU A 31 8.11 -21.93 -14.47
C GLU A 31 8.43 -21.31 -15.87
N ASP A 32 8.87 -20.05 -15.94
CA ASP A 32 9.18 -19.31 -17.17
C ASP A 32 8.02 -19.22 -18.20
N VAL A 33 6.77 -19.31 -17.73
CA VAL A 33 5.59 -19.20 -18.58
C VAL A 33 5.41 -17.77 -19.10
N ASN A 34 5.06 -17.66 -20.39
CA ASN A 34 4.79 -16.36 -21.01
C ASN A 34 3.59 -15.64 -20.35
N LYS A 35 3.70 -14.34 -20.12
CA LYS A 35 2.69 -13.48 -19.50
C LYS A 35 1.35 -13.47 -20.25
N ALA A 36 1.39 -13.67 -21.56
CA ALA A 36 0.18 -13.82 -22.37
C ALA A 36 -0.57 -15.12 -22.04
N GLU A 37 0.18 -16.21 -21.85
CA GLU A 37 -0.36 -17.51 -21.45
C GLU A 37 -0.92 -17.49 -20.03
N ILE A 38 -0.21 -16.85 -19.10
CA ILE A 38 -0.70 -16.61 -17.73
C ILE A 38 -2.05 -15.87 -17.77
N GLY A 39 -2.19 -14.86 -18.62
CA GLY A 39 -3.45 -14.16 -18.84
C GLY A 39 -4.57 -15.09 -19.32
N ARG A 40 -4.29 -15.94 -20.31
CA ARG A 40 -5.26 -16.93 -20.81
C ARG A 40 -5.71 -17.90 -19.72
N ARG A 41 -4.77 -18.46 -18.95
CA ARG A 41 -5.07 -19.39 -17.84
C ARG A 41 -5.97 -18.79 -16.77
N LEU A 42 -5.78 -17.50 -16.46
CA LEU A 42 -6.60 -16.78 -15.47
C LEU A 42 -7.88 -16.17 -16.06
N GLY A 43 -8.09 -16.24 -17.37
CA GLY A 43 -9.14 -15.46 -18.04
C GLY A 43 -8.95 -13.93 -17.93
N ARG A 44 -7.72 -13.46 -17.69
CA ARG A 44 -7.37 -12.04 -17.53
C ARG A 44 -6.66 -11.51 -18.78
N ASN A 45 -6.79 -10.21 -19.01
CA ASN A 45 -6.05 -9.58 -20.10
C ASN A 45 -4.53 -9.59 -19.82
N ARG A 46 -3.72 -9.85 -20.85
CA ARG A 46 -2.25 -9.79 -20.78
C ARG A 46 -1.75 -8.49 -20.14
N SER A 47 -2.39 -7.35 -20.44
CA SER A 47 -2.06 -6.04 -19.89
C SER A 47 -2.26 -5.97 -18.37
N THR A 48 -3.24 -6.69 -17.83
CA THR A 48 -3.46 -6.78 -16.38
C THR A 48 -2.29 -7.49 -15.71
N ILE A 49 -1.87 -8.63 -16.27
CA ILE A 49 -0.72 -9.40 -15.77
C ILE A 49 0.56 -8.56 -15.86
N HIS A 50 0.79 -7.88 -16.97
CA HIS A 50 1.96 -7.02 -17.14
C HIS A 50 2.01 -5.89 -16.10
N ARG A 51 0.88 -5.22 -15.84
CA ARG A 51 0.80 -4.15 -14.84
C ARG A 51 0.99 -4.68 -13.43
N GLU A 52 0.43 -5.84 -13.10
CA GLU A 52 0.61 -6.49 -11.80
C GLU A 52 2.10 -6.76 -11.53
N ILE A 53 2.77 -7.43 -12.48
CA ILE A 53 4.19 -7.78 -12.34
C ILE A 53 5.04 -6.52 -12.20
N ASN A 54 4.86 -5.52 -13.07
CA ASN A 54 5.65 -4.29 -12.99
C ASN A 54 5.46 -3.50 -11.69
N ARG A 55 4.31 -3.65 -11.02
CA ARG A 55 4.06 -3.04 -9.72
C ARG A 55 4.72 -3.84 -8.59
N GLY A 56 4.61 -5.17 -8.61
CA GLY A 56 5.08 -6.05 -7.53
C GLY A 56 6.52 -6.55 -7.66
N LYS A 57 7.25 -6.11 -8.70
CA LYS A 57 8.67 -6.44 -8.88
C LYS A 57 9.53 -5.86 -7.76
N VAL A 58 10.45 -6.68 -7.25
CA VAL A 58 11.41 -6.34 -6.20
C VAL A 58 12.83 -6.61 -6.71
N GLU A 59 13.74 -5.67 -6.52
CA GLU A 59 15.15 -5.87 -6.81
C GLU A 59 15.81 -6.68 -5.69
N GLN A 60 16.51 -7.75 -6.07
CA GLN A 60 17.28 -8.59 -5.17
C GLN A 60 18.72 -8.67 -5.65
N ILE A 61 19.66 -8.79 -4.71
CA ILE A 61 21.05 -9.08 -5.01
C ILE A 61 21.24 -10.59 -4.84
N LYS A 62 21.56 -11.27 -5.94
CA LYS A 62 21.88 -12.70 -5.94
C LYS A 62 23.35 -12.89 -6.32
N GLN A 63 24.05 -13.74 -5.59
CA GLN A 63 25.39 -14.16 -5.99
C GLN A 63 25.27 -15.20 -7.10
N ILE A 64 25.81 -14.86 -8.27
CA ILE A 64 25.83 -15.74 -9.44
C ILE A 64 27.28 -15.80 -9.91
N ASN A 65 27.88 -17.00 -9.88
CA ASN A 65 29.27 -17.26 -10.26
C ASN A 65 30.29 -16.38 -9.50
N GLY A 66 30.06 -16.16 -8.20
CA GLY A 66 30.95 -15.37 -7.34
C GLY A 66 30.75 -13.84 -7.41
N TYR A 67 29.83 -13.35 -8.25
CA TYR A 67 29.53 -11.92 -8.37
C TYR A 67 28.12 -11.58 -7.90
N ASN A 68 27.98 -10.44 -7.24
CA ASN A 68 26.67 -9.88 -6.87
C ASN A 68 25.98 -9.33 -8.12
N LYS A 69 24.87 -9.95 -8.54
CA LYS A 69 24.02 -9.46 -9.62
C LYS A 69 22.68 -9.00 -9.08
N LYS A 70 22.21 -7.85 -9.59
CA LYS A 70 20.85 -7.37 -9.33
C LYS A 70 19.88 -8.14 -10.22
N VAL A 71 18.90 -8.79 -9.61
CA VAL A 71 17.86 -9.56 -10.28
C VAL A 71 16.51 -9.05 -9.80
N THR A 72 15.62 -8.74 -10.73
CA THR A 72 14.26 -8.31 -10.39
C THR A 72 13.34 -9.52 -10.37
N VAL A 73 12.75 -9.81 -9.22
CA VAL A 73 11.85 -10.96 -9.01
C VAL A 73 10.46 -10.43 -8.63
N TYR A 74 9.41 -11.12 -9.08
CA TYR A 74 8.04 -10.82 -8.66
C TYR A 74 7.65 -11.74 -7.50
N TYR A 75 7.03 -11.16 -6.47
CA TYR A 75 6.49 -11.86 -5.31
C TYR A 75 5.01 -11.53 -5.13
N SER A 76 4.17 -12.52 -4.88
CA SER A 76 2.74 -12.33 -4.65
C SER A 76 2.48 -11.38 -3.48
N ASP A 77 3.27 -11.52 -2.41
CA ASP A 77 3.14 -10.72 -1.18
C ASP A 77 3.47 -9.24 -1.41
N SER A 78 4.47 -8.97 -2.25
CA SER A 78 4.81 -7.61 -2.67
C SER A 78 3.66 -7.00 -3.47
N GLY A 79 3.11 -7.74 -4.44
CA GLY A 79 1.94 -7.33 -5.21
C GLY A 79 0.73 -7.01 -4.33
N GLN A 80 0.47 -7.88 -3.35
CA GLN A 80 -0.62 -7.70 -2.38
C GLN A 80 -0.41 -6.47 -1.49
N SER A 81 0.78 -6.31 -0.90
CA SER A 81 1.09 -5.15 -0.04
C SER A 81 0.94 -3.82 -0.78
N ILE A 82 1.37 -3.77 -2.05
CA ILE A 82 1.22 -2.58 -2.89
C ILE A 82 -0.26 -2.30 -3.20
N TYR A 83 -1.05 -3.35 -3.47
CA TYR A 83 -2.48 -3.22 -3.66
C TYR A 83 -3.16 -2.66 -2.41
N GLU A 84 -2.90 -3.22 -1.23
CA GLU A 84 -3.48 -2.79 0.04
C GLU A 84 -3.12 -1.34 0.38
N LYS A 85 -1.84 -0.97 0.23
CA LYS A 85 -1.36 0.41 0.41
C LYS A 85 -2.10 1.40 -0.50
N ARG A 86 -2.34 1.02 -1.76
CA ARG A 86 -3.09 1.86 -2.71
C ARG A 86 -4.58 1.89 -2.39
N ARG A 87 -5.16 0.76 -2.00
CA ARG A 87 -6.56 0.68 -1.63
C ARG A 87 -6.85 1.55 -0.41
N ALA A 88 -6.00 1.50 0.62
CA ALA A 88 -6.12 2.34 1.82
C ALA A 88 -6.10 3.84 1.50
N LYS A 89 -5.32 4.28 0.48
CA LYS A 89 -5.32 5.67 0.01
C LYS A 89 -6.60 6.05 -0.76
N SER A 90 -7.23 5.08 -1.42
CA SER A 90 -8.45 5.30 -2.21
C SER A 90 -9.73 5.26 -1.36
N VAL A 91 -9.72 4.63 -0.19
CA VAL A 91 -10.88 4.61 0.70
C VAL A 91 -11.08 6.01 1.28
N ARG A 92 -12.32 6.51 1.20
CA ARG A 92 -12.72 7.80 1.80
C ARG A 92 -12.44 7.73 3.30
N LYS A 93 -11.47 8.51 3.77
CA LYS A 93 -11.25 8.70 5.21
C LYS A 93 -12.50 9.37 5.76
N ARG A 94 -13.26 8.68 6.62
CA ARG A 94 -14.28 9.35 7.43
C ARG A 94 -13.51 10.29 8.34
N LEU A 95 -13.52 11.58 8.00
CA LEU A 95 -13.13 12.62 8.94
C LEU A 95 -14.13 12.49 10.08
N PHE A 96 -13.69 11.96 11.23
CA PHE A 96 -14.44 12.13 12.45
C PHE A 96 -14.44 13.64 12.70
N LEU A 97 -15.50 14.32 12.28
CA LEU A 97 -15.81 15.63 12.80
C LEU A 97 -16.00 15.43 14.30
N SER A 98 -14.97 15.72 15.09
CA SER A 98 -15.10 15.95 16.52
C SER A 98 -15.93 17.23 16.67
N ARG A 99 -17.25 17.09 16.54
CA ARG A 99 -18.22 18.16 16.76
C ARG A 99 -18.77 18.03 18.18
N ALA A 100 -17.86 18.12 19.15
CA ALA A 100 -18.19 18.18 20.57
C ALA A 100 -17.29 19.19 21.29
N LEU A 101 -17.75 20.44 21.23
CA LEU A 101 -17.63 21.45 22.29
C LEU A 101 -16.23 21.84 22.79
N SER A 102 -15.61 22.75 22.04
CA SER A 102 -14.89 23.86 22.67
C SER A 102 -15.87 24.66 23.55
N SER A 103 -16.08 24.27 24.81
CA SER A 103 -16.86 25.11 25.75
C SER A 103 -16.45 25.01 27.23
N LEU A 104 -15.28 24.48 27.58
CA LEU A 104 -14.81 24.53 28.97
C LEU A 104 -13.30 24.80 29.07
N ARG A 105 -12.86 25.98 28.62
CA ARG A 105 -11.48 26.45 28.88
C ARG A 105 -11.37 27.86 29.47
N TRP A 106 -12.45 28.47 29.94
CA TRP A 106 -12.39 29.83 30.52
C TRP A 106 -13.28 29.96 31.76
N LYS A 107 -12.80 29.49 32.92
CA LYS A 107 -13.13 30.10 34.23
C LYS A 107 -12.20 29.60 35.34
N MET A 108 -11.02 30.20 35.45
CA MET A 108 -10.26 30.19 36.70
C MET A 108 -9.98 31.65 37.07
N PRO A 109 -10.68 32.23 38.06
CA PRO A 109 -10.34 33.56 38.55
C PRO A 109 -9.01 33.50 39.32
N SER A 110 -8.07 34.34 38.88
CA SER A 110 -6.81 34.65 39.53
C SER A 110 -7.07 35.22 40.94
N GLN A 111 -6.84 34.43 41.99
CA GLN A 111 -6.76 34.94 43.36
C GLN A 111 -5.38 35.60 43.55
N LYS A 112 -5.32 36.91 43.28
CA LYS A 112 -4.29 37.78 43.86
C LYS A 112 -4.69 38.05 45.31
N GLY A 113 -3.86 37.63 46.26
CA GLY A 113 -3.95 37.98 47.67
C GLY A 113 -2.55 37.94 48.28
N GLY A 114 -1.99 39.12 48.55
CA GLY A 114 -0.62 39.30 49.02
C GLY A 114 -0.48 39.46 50.54
N LEU A 115 0.79 39.38 50.95
CA LEU A 115 1.45 39.90 52.15
C LEU A 115 1.04 39.33 53.51
N LYS A 116 2.02 38.74 54.21
CA LYS A 116 2.65 39.32 55.41
C LYS A 116 3.96 38.59 55.73
N GLY A 117 5.02 39.37 55.89
CA GLY A 117 6.35 38.87 56.24
C GLY A 117 6.49 38.52 57.72
N ASN A 118 7.68 38.06 58.07
CA ASN A 118 8.45 38.48 59.25
C ASN A 118 9.83 37.78 59.19
N SER A 119 10.82 38.48 58.65
CA SER A 119 12.23 38.19 58.93
C SER A 119 12.66 39.09 60.08
N VAL A 120 12.79 38.51 61.27
CA VAL A 120 13.36 39.19 62.44
C VAL A 120 14.87 39.08 62.33
N SER A 121 15.53 40.22 62.15
CA SER A 121 16.96 40.42 62.34
C SER A 121 17.20 40.94 63.74
N THR A 122 18.07 40.35 64.55
CA THR A 122 18.76 41.06 65.65
C THR A 122 20.03 40.32 66.08
N THR A 123 21.13 41.10 66.04
CA THR A 123 22.40 41.09 66.80
C THR A 123 23.28 39.84 66.83
#